data_AF-A0A7V9QG89-F1
#
_entry.id   AF-A0A7V9QG89-F1
#
_cell.length_a   1.000
_cell.length_b   1.000
_cell.length_c   1.000
_cell.angle_alpha   90.00
_cell.angle_beta   90.00
_cell.angle_gamma   90.00
#
_symmetry.space_group_name_H-M   'P 1'
#
loop_
_entity.id
_entity.type
_entity.pdbx_description
1 polymer ?
#
loop_
_entity_poly.entity_id
_entity_poly.type
_entity_poly.pdbx_seq_one_letter_code
_entity_poly.pdbx_strand_id
1 'polypeptide(L)'
;MQTRIAQALQGVVNPRTSEDVIRSGMIRDVAVSVEGRVRFTILLDAQDPASLVREVRQAAERVDGVSDVRVDVRDPSQSSANSAVPPVSRGAPPSPPPAFNPPKGRSLPVMGQEPKPRAAVPPAPTPVTYPNLGRILAISSGKGGVGKSTVSVNLAVALAQQGLRVGLMDADVYGPNIPMMMGVNSPPPVVGDRIQTLNAHGVKLMSLGFLIERDQPAIWRGPIVMKIVTQFLRDVDWGTLDYLLVDMPPGTGDAQLSLVQATHVHGAIIVTTPQPVSTGDALRGAKMFERVNVPVLGIVENMSYLLCAHCGKPTPLFGSGGGKALADELNVPLLGEIPLEAAVREGGDSGSPIIVASPDSPAAKVLNAIATRVIEAAGAIKT
;
A
#
# COMPACT_ATOMS: atom_id res chain seq x y z
N MET A 1 12.14 30.43 19.25
CA MET A 1 11.16 30.45 18.14
C MET A 1 9.77 30.01 18.60
N GLN A 2 9.63 28.83 19.19
CA GLN A 2 8.35 28.30 19.68
C GLN A 2 7.60 29.24 20.63
N THR A 3 8.28 29.90 21.58
CA THR A 3 7.68 30.89 22.48
C THR A 3 7.16 32.13 21.74
N ARG A 4 7.85 32.58 20.68
CA ARG A 4 7.41 33.73 19.87
C ARG A 4 6.19 33.39 19.01
N ILE A 5 6.13 32.15 18.51
CA ILE A 5 4.95 31.63 17.81
C ILE A 5 3.76 31.51 18.78
N ALA A 6 3.96 30.94 19.97
CA ALA A 6 2.92 30.88 20.98
C ALA A 6 2.40 32.28 21.37
N GLN A 7 3.28 33.27 21.50
CA GLN A 7 2.89 34.67 21.74
C GLN A 7 2.16 35.31 20.56
N ALA A 8 2.57 35.03 19.32
CA ALA A 8 1.88 35.54 18.13
C ALA A 8 0.48 34.93 17.98
N LEU A 9 0.33 33.66 18.34
CA LEU A 9 -0.96 32.96 18.31
C LEU A 9 -1.89 33.39 19.46
N GLN A 10 -1.35 33.87 20.59
CA GLN A 10 -2.13 34.43 21.71
C GLN A 10 -2.96 35.68 21.34
N GLY A 11 -2.69 36.29 20.19
CA GLY A 11 -3.41 37.45 19.68
C GLY A 11 -4.61 37.12 18.78
N VAL A 12 -4.84 35.84 18.46
CA VAL A 12 -5.95 35.41 17.59
C VAL A 12 -7.12 34.97 18.45
N VAL A 13 -8.24 35.70 18.37
CA VAL A 13 -9.43 35.47 19.18
C VAL A 13 -10.49 34.76 18.35
N ASN A 14 -11.07 33.68 18.86
CA ASN A 14 -12.22 33.06 18.23
C ASN A 14 -13.45 33.96 18.42
N PRO A 15 -14.09 34.48 17.34
CA PRO A 15 -15.19 35.44 17.46
C PRO A 15 -16.47 34.82 18.03
N ARG A 16 -16.59 33.49 18.07
CA ARG A 16 -17.72 32.79 18.69
C ARG A 16 -17.58 32.73 20.21
N THR A 17 -16.41 32.35 20.71
CA THR A 17 -16.18 32.15 22.15
C THR A 17 -15.61 33.40 22.83
N SER A 18 -15.13 34.37 22.05
CA SER A 18 -14.35 35.53 22.53
C SER A 18 -13.09 35.12 23.32
N GLU A 19 -12.62 33.89 23.12
CA GLU A 19 -11.42 33.35 23.77
C GLU A 19 -10.24 33.27 22.80
N ASP A 20 -9.05 33.46 23.35
CA ASP A 20 -7.79 33.25 22.64
C ASP A 20 -7.60 31.76 22.29
N VAL A 21 -7.17 31.48 21.05
CA VAL A 21 -6.99 30.12 20.51
C VAL A 21 -5.94 29.28 21.27
N ILE A 22 -5.00 29.90 21.99
CA ILE A 22 -4.05 29.18 22.85
C ILE A 22 -4.69 28.85 24.20
N ARG A 23 -5.38 29.81 24.83
CA ARG A 23 -6.08 29.61 26.11
C ARG A 23 -7.24 28.63 26.02
N SER A 24 -7.98 28.63 24.92
CA SER A 24 -9.09 27.71 24.66
C SER A 24 -8.62 26.28 24.33
N GLY A 25 -7.30 26.06 24.19
CA GLY A 25 -6.73 24.77 23.84
C GLY A 25 -7.02 24.32 22.40
N MET A 26 -7.42 25.25 21.53
CA MET A 26 -7.68 25.01 20.12
C MET A 26 -6.40 24.69 19.34
N ILE A 27 -5.24 25.20 19.76
CA ILE A 27 -3.95 24.88 19.13
C ILE A 27 -3.24 23.75 19.88
N ARG A 28 -2.84 22.70 19.14
CA ARG A 28 -2.09 21.55 19.66
C ARG A 28 -0.88 21.23 18.78
N ASP A 29 0.02 20.39 19.32
CA ASP A 29 1.14 19.79 18.57
C ASP A 29 2.05 20.81 17.87
N VAL A 30 2.30 21.96 18.53
CA VAL A 30 3.15 23.03 17.96
C VAL A 30 4.60 22.56 17.87
N ALA A 31 5.07 22.32 16.64
CA ALA A 31 6.43 21.93 16.31
C ALA A 31 7.10 23.00 15.45
N VAL A 32 8.36 23.31 15.75
CA VAL A 32 9.13 24.33 15.04
C VAL A 32 10.51 23.79 14.73
N SER A 33 10.90 23.82 13.46
CA SER A 33 12.24 23.41 13.01
C SER A 33 13.26 24.53 13.13
N VAL A 34 14.54 24.17 13.14
CA VAL A 34 15.68 25.12 13.12
C VAL A 34 15.75 25.95 11.84
N GLU A 35 15.14 25.49 10.75
CA GLU A 35 15.05 26.17 9.45
C GLU A 35 13.86 27.13 9.36
N GLY A 36 13.09 27.31 10.44
CA GLY A 36 11.93 28.21 10.47
C GLY A 36 10.61 27.60 10.01
N ARG A 37 10.55 26.29 9.70
CA ARG A 37 9.28 25.61 9.37
C ARG A 37 8.48 25.36 10.64
N VAL A 38 7.21 25.77 10.64
CA VAL A 38 6.27 25.68 11.76
C VAL A 38 5.12 24.74 11.39
N ARG A 39 4.75 23.84 12.30
CA ARG A 39 3.57 22.98 12.17
C ARG A 39 2.76 23.01 13.45
N PHE A 40 1.44 23.06 13.34
CA PHE A 40 0.54 22.87 14.47
C PHE A 40 -0.84 22.38 14.02
N THR A 41 -1.58 21.77 14.94
CA THR A 41 -2.96 21.33 14.76
C THR A 41 -3.90 22.39 15.32
N ILE A 42 -4.93 22.80 14.58
CA ILE A 42 -6.06 23.58 15.08
C ILE A 42 -7.30 22.69 15.23
N LEU A 43 -7.92 22.74 16.40
CA LEU A 43 -9.18 22.09 16.67
C LEU A 43 -10.31 23.06 16.36
N LEU A 44 -11.13 22.74 15.35
CA LEU A 44 -12.30 23.53 14.95
C LEU A 44 -13.53 22.63 14.93
N ASP A 45 -14.59 23.08 15.60
CA ASP A 45 -15.91 22.48 15.47
C ASP A 45 -16.66 23.06 14.25
N ALA A 46 -17.79 22.44 13.90
CA ALA A 46 -18.61 22.88 12.75
C ALA A 46 -19.23 24.29 12.91
N GLN A 47 -19.22 24.87 14.11
CA GLN A 47 -19.74 26.20 14.40
C GLN A 47 -18.63 27.27 14.43
N ASP A 48 -17.36 26.87 14.42
CA ASP A 48 -16.23 27.79 14.37
C ASP A 48 -16.00 28.34 12.94
N PRO A 49 -15.67 29.62 12.80
CA PRO A 49 -15.47 30.21 11.49
C PRO A 49 -14.18 29.71 10.84
N ALA A 50 -14.28 29.31 9.56
CA ALA A 50 -13.14 28.89 8.76
C ALA A 50 -12.04 29.98 8.61
N SER A 51 -12.36 31.25 8.88
CA SER A 51 -11.38 32.34 8.87
C SER A 51 -10.28 32.17 9.92
N LEU A 52 -10.55 31.45 11.02
CA LEU A 52 -9.57 31.20 12.09
C LEU A 52 -8.34 30.46 11.59
N VAL A 53 -8.50 29.48 10.70
CA VAL A 53 -7.35 28.76 10.11
C VAL A 53 -6.40 29.74 9.40
N ARG A 54 -6.97 30.69 8.65
CA ARG A 54 -6.21 31.70 7.91
C ARG A 54 -5.57 32.72 8.85
N GLU A 55 -6.29 33.16 9.88
CA GLU A 55 -5.80 34.13 10.86
C GLU A 55 -4.64 33.57 11.69
N VAL A 56 -4.77 32.33 12.18
CA VAL A 56 -3.72 31.62 12.93
C VAL A 56 -2.50 31.35 12.04
N ARG A 57 -2.69 30.95 10.77
CA ARG A 57 -1.58 30.80 9.82
C ARG A 57 -0.82 32.11 9.61
N GLN A 58 -1.54 33.20 9.34
CA GLN A 58 -0.93 34.52 9.12
C GLN A 58 -0.20 35.05 10.36
N ALA A 59 -0.77 34.82 11.56
CA ALA A 59 -0.11 35.21 12.80
C ALA A 59 1.23 34.48 12.98
N ALA A 60 1.31 33.19 12.63
CA ALA A 60 2.55 32.43 12.67
C ALA A 60 3.55 32.86 11.58
N GLU A 61 3.10 33.19 10.37
CA GLU A 61 3.96 33.64 9.26
C GLU A 61 4.64 34.99 9.52
N ARG A 62 4.03 35.86 10.34
CA ARG A 62 4.59 37.17 10.71
C ARG A 62 5.71 37.10 11.75
N VAL A 63 6.04 35.93 12.27
CA VAL A 63 7.09 35.77 13.27
C VAL A 63 8.45 35.70 12.59
N ASP A 64 9.38 36.60 12.96
CA ASP A 64 10.72 36.65 12.39
C ASP A 64 11.47 35.31 12.49
N GLY A 65 11.88 34.83 11.32
CA GLY A 65 12.57 33.55 11.11
C GLY A 65 11.65 32.37 10.83
N VAL A 66 10.36 32.59 10.56
CA VAL A 66 9.45 31.58 10.01
C VAL A 66 9.57 31.54 8.48
N SER A 67 9.77 30.34 7.91
CA SER A 67 9.98 30.12 6.48
C SER A 67 8.84 29.37 5.80
N ASP A 68 8.10 28.53 6.54
CA ASP A 68 6.90 27.82 6.07
C ASP A 68 5.98 27.54 7.27
N VAL A 69 4.67 27.57 7.07
CA VAL A 69 3.68 27.26 8.10
C VAL A 69 2.71 26.21 7.58
N ARG A 70 2.58 25.09 8.30
CA ARG A 70 1.60 24.02 8.03
C ARG A 70 0.59 23.92 9.16
N VAL A 71 -0.69 24.00 8.82
CA VAL A 71 -1.79 23.93 9.77
C VAL A 71 -2.62 22.69 9.45
N ASP A 72 -2.72 21.76 10.40
CA ASP A 72 -3.63 20.62 10.31
C ASP A 72 -4.94 20.98 11.03
N VAL A 73 -6.10 20.76 10.42
CA VAL A 73 -7.41 21.04 11.05
C VAL A 73 -8.05 19.73 11.52
N ARG A 74 -8.56 19.68 12.75
CA ARG A 74 -9.26 18.51 13.30
C ARG A 74 -10.53 18.90 14.07
N ASP A 75 -11.52 18.02 14.09
CA ASP A 75 -12.75 18.19 14.87
C ASP A 75 -12.56 17.65 16.31
N PRO A 76 -12.84 18.43 17.37
CA PRO A 76 -12.75 17.98 18.76
C PRO A 76 -13.58 16.72 19.07
N SER A 77 -14.72 16.53 18.41
CA SER A 77 -15.66 15.41 18.65
C SER A 77 -15.12 14.04 18.20
N GLN A 78 -14.10 14.03 17.33
CA GLN A 78 -13.45 12.79 16.87
C GLN A 78 -12.36 12.27 17.81
N SER A 79 -12.22 12.85 19.01
CA SER A 79 -11.11 12.57 19.94
C SER A 79 -11.48 11.83 21.24
N SER A 80 -12.74 11.42 21.44
CA SER A 80 -13.20 10.79 22.70
C SER A 80 -13.77 9.37 22.53
N ALA A 81 -12.94 8.41 22.17
CA ALA A 81 -13.26 6.99 22.33
C ALA A 81 -11.98 6.17 22.57
N ASN A 82 -11.43 6.27 23.79
CA ASN A 82 -10.72 5.18 24.49
C ASN A 82 -9.97 5.73 25.72
N SER A 83 -10.66 5.78 26.87
CA SER A 83 -10.03 5.82 28.20
C SER A 83 -11.04 5.32 29.24
N ALA A 84 -11.07 4.01 29.49
CA ALA A 84 -11.68 3.45 30.69
C ALA A 84 -10.67 2.55 31.40
N VAL A 85 -10.28 2.94 32.62
CA VAL A 85 -9.49 2.13 33.56
C VAL A 85 -10.23 2.21 34.91
N PRO A 86 -10.42 1.08 35.65
CA PRO A 86 -11.23 1.05 36.87
C PRO A 86 -10.46 1.57 38.11
N PRO A 87 -11.16 1.85 39.23
CA PRO A 87 -10.65 2.75 40.26
C PRO A 87 -9.81 2.03 41.32
N VAL A 88 -8.74 2.68 41.78
CA VAL A 88 -8.04 2.34 43.03
C VAL A 88 -7.93 3.60 43.90
N SER A 89 -8.18 3.38 45.18
CA SER A 89 -8.45 4.37 46.22
C SER A 89 -7.22 4.94 46.95
N ARG A 90 -7.46 6.10 47.58
CA ARG A 90 -6.86 6.70 48.79
C ARG A 90 -5.68 7.65 48.63
N GLY A 91 -5.75 8.72 49.41
CA GLY A 91 -4.94 9.93 49.33
C GLY A 91 -3.53 9.84 49.92
N ALA A 92 -2.71 10.80 49.51
CA ALA A 92 -1.72 11.58 50.26
C ALA A 92 -1.12 12.62 49.28
N PRO A 93 -0.70 13.82 49.74
CA PRO A 93 -0.25 14.88 48.82
C PRO A 93 1.17 14.62 48.27
N PRO A 94 1.47 15.07 47.03
CA PRO A 94 2.77 14.81 46.41
C PRO A 94 3.88 15.75 46.91
N SER A 95 5.07 15.16 47.12
CA SER A 95 6.35 15.83 47.36
C SER A 95 6.87 16.57 46.11
N PRO A 96 7.75 17.58 46.26
CA PRO A 96 8.19 18.42 45.15
C PRO A 96 9.11 17.69 44.15
N PRO A 97 9.10 18.09 42.87
CA PRO A 97 9.90 17.44 41.83
C PRO A 97 11.41 17.72 41.99
N PRO A 98 12.28 16.77 41.58
CA PRO A 98 13.72 16.96 41.64
C PRO A 98 14.22 17.98 40.62
N ALA A 99 15.28 18.71 41.00
CA ALA A 99 15.92 19.76 40.21
C ALA A 99 16.53 19.20 38.90
N PHE A 100 16.18 19.84 37.78
CA PHE A 100 16.64 19.46 36.44
C PHE A 100 17.98 20.13 36.14
N ASN A 101 19.06 19.34 36.06
CA ASN A 101 20.34 19.78 35.49
C ASN A 101 20.26 19.74 33.96
N PRO A 102 20.51 20.85 33.23
CA PRO A 102 20.44 20.85 31.79
C PRO A 102 21.65 20.09 31.18
N PRO A 103 21.43 19.17 30.22
CA PRO A 103 22.53 18.52 29.53
C PRO A 103 23.25 19.52 28.60
N LYS A 104 24.58 19.55 28.69
CA LYS A 104 25.47 20.33 27.83
C LYS A 104 25.19 20.01 26.36
N GLY A 105 25.14 21.07 25.54
CA GLY A 105 24.70 21.05 24.14
C GLY A 105 25.33 19.97 23.28
N ARG A 106 24.49 19.23 22.54
CA ARG A 106 24.93 18.45 21.39
C ARG A 106 24.98 19.37 20.17
N SER A 107 26.19 19.67 19.72
CA SER A 107 26.47 20.21 18.40
C SER A 107 25.95 19.26 17.30
N LEU A 108 25.47 19.85 16.20
CA LEU A 108 25.16 19.12 14.96
C LEU A 108 26.46 18.52 14.38
N PRO A 109 26.43 17.30 13.80
CA PRO A 109 27.63 16.69 13.26
C PRO A 109 28.11 17.44 12.00
N VAL A 110 29.38 17.82 12.02
CA VAL A 110 30.16 18.23 10.83
C VAL A 110 30.32 16.99 9.94
N MET A 111 30.02 17.09 8.64
CA MET A 111 30.35 16.05 7.67
C MET A 111 31.88 15.88 7.64
N GLY A 112 32.35 14.79 8.26
CA GLY A 112 33.77 14.50 8.43
C GLY A 112 34.11 13.54 9.57
N GLN A 113 33.15 13.13 10.40
CA GLN A 113 33.37 12.11 11.45
C GLN A 113 32.52 10.86 11.20
N GLU A 114 33.17 9.70 11.30
CA GLU A 114 32.51 8.39 11.22
C GLU A 114 31.36 8.28 12.23
N PRO A 115 30.20 7.74 11.83
CA PRO A 115 29.03 7.70 12.68
C PRO A 115 29.24 6.77 13.88
N LYS A 116 29.01 7.29 15.09
CA LYS A 116 28.94 6.49 16.32
C LYS A 116 27.87 5.38 16.19
N PRO A 117 28.07 4.19 16.80
CA PRO A 117 27.17 3.06 16.63
C PRO A 117 25.77 3.42 17.14
N ARG A 118 24.77 3.40 16.25
CA ARG A 118 23.36 3.40 16.67
C ARG A 118 23.11 2.15 17.50
N ALA A 119 22.30 2.29 18.56
CA ALA A 119 21.72 1.13 19.25
C ALA A 119 21.16 0.17 18.19
N ALA A 120 21.52 -1.12 18.29
CA ALA A 120 21.21 -2.11 17.29
C ALA A 120 19.70 -2.09 17.01
N VAL A 121 19.34 -1.71 15.79
CA VAL A 121 18.01 -1.99 15.25
C VAL A 121 17.83 -3.51 15.38
N PRO A 122 16.72 -4.01 15.95
CA PRO A 122 16.45 -5.44 15.96
C PRO A 122 16.68 -5.98 14.55
N PRO A 123 17.45 -7.07 14.38
CA PRO A 123 17.68 -7.62 13.06
C PRO A 123 16.32 -7.84 12.39
N ALA A 124 16.23 -7.49 11.11
CA ALA A 124 15.03 -7.75 10.34
C ALA A 124 14.67 -9.24 10.53
N PRO A 125 13.40 -9.58 10.82
CA PRO A 125 13.02 -10.97 11.01
C PRO A 125 13.46 -11.77 9.79
N THR A 126 14.06 -12.94 10.05
CA THR A 126 14.47 -13.84 8.97
C THR A 126 13.21 -14.35 8.27
N PRO A 127 13.09 -14.22 6.93
CA PRO A 127 11.91 -14.67 6.21
C PRO A 127 11.62 -16.15 6.45
N VAL A 128 10.35 -16.49 6.67
CA VAL A 128 9.91 -17.87 6.86
C VAL A 128 9.71 -18.54 5.51
N THR A 129 10.24 -19.75 5.34
CA THR A 129 9.99 -20.54 4.12
C THR A 129 8.73 -21.37 4.31
N TYR A 130 7.86 -21.38 3.29
CA TYR A 130 6.65 -22.21 3.26
C TYR A 130 6.72 -23.18 2.07
N PRO A 131 7.33 -24.36 2.23
CA PRO A 131 7.57 -25.28 1.11
C PRO A 131 6.30 -25.72 0.39
N ASN A 132 5.18 -25.79 1.10
CA ASN A 132 3.89 -26.17 0.54
C ASN A 132 3.29 -25.11 -0.39
N LEU A 133 3.80 -23.87 -0.40
CA LEU A 133 3.29 -22.79 -1.25
C LEU A 133 3.99 -22.71 -2.61
N GLY A 134 4.93 -23.61 -2.89
CA GLY A 134 5.67 -23.63 -4.16
C GLY A 134 6.41 -22.31 -4.39
N ARG A 135 6.28 -21.76 -5.61
CA ARG A 135 6.87 -20.46 -5.96
C ARG A 135 5.92 -19.32 -5.61
N ILE A 136 6.34 -18.46 -4.67
CA ILE A 136 5.59 -17.26 -4.28
C ILE A 136 5.99 -16.11 -5.22
N LEU A 137 5.03 -15.62 -6.02
CA LEU A 137 5.22 -14.55 -6.99
C LEU A 137 4.40 -13.31 -6.62
N ALA A 138 5.08 -12.17 -6.45
CA ALA A 138 4.42 -10.90 -6.20
C ALA A 138 3.98 -10.25 -7.51
N ILE A 139 2.72 -9.81 -7.60
CA ILE A 139 2.20 -9.04 -8.73
C ILE A 139 2.00 -7.61 -8.27
N SER A 140 2.78 -6.69 -8.83
CA SER A 140 2.86 -5.31 -8.37
C SER A 140 2.65 -4.31 -9.49
N SER A 141 2.24 -3.10 -9.13
CA SER A 141 2.16 -1.96 -10.04
C SER A 141 2.66 -0.68 -9.36
N GLY A 142 3.11 0.27 -10.17
CA GLY A 142 3.53 1.57 -9.65
C GLY A 142 2.39 2.45 -9.13
N LYS A 143 1.19 2.27 -9.68
CA LYS A 143 -0.01 3.03 -9.32
C LYS A 143 -1.27 2.20 -9.44
N GLY A 144 -2.37 2.72 -8.88
CA GLY A 144 -3.71 2.17 -9.05
C GLY A 144 -4.24 2.36 -10.47
N GLY A 145 -5.22 1.53 -10.86
CA GLY A 145 -5.94 1.68 -12.13
C GLY A 145 -5.25 1.11 -13.37
N VAL A 146 -4.04 0.52 -13.26
CA VAL A 146 -3.37 -0.14 -14.41
C VAL A 146 -3.92 -1.55 -14.72
N GLY A 147 -4.88 -2.04 -13.93
CA GLY A 147 -5.46 -3.37 -14.08
C GLY A 147 -4.60 -4.51 -13.51
N LYS A 148 -3.77 -4.23 -12.50
CA LYS A 148 -2.97 -5.24 -11.78
C LYS A 148 -3.80 -6.45 -11.33
N SER A 149 -4.88 -6.23 -10.57
CA SER A 149 -5.75 -7.32 -10.10
C SER A 149 -6.40 -8.10 -11.25
N THR A 150 -6.72 -7.44 -12.37
CA THR A 150 -7.19 -8.10 -13.60
C THR A 150 -6.15 -9.05 -14.18
N VAL A 151 -4.88 -8.62 -14.24
CA VAL A 151 -3.77 -9.49 -14.65
C VAL A 151 -3.58 -10.62 -13.64
N SER A 152 -3.61 -10.34 -12.33
CA SER A 152 -3.47 -11.33 -11.25
C SER A 152 -4.49 -12.46 -11.35
N VAL A 153 -5.77 -12.11 -11.51
CA VAL A 153 -6.88 -13.08 -11.66
C VAL A 153 -6.69 -13.94 -12.90
N ASN A 154 -6.50 -13.31 -14.06
CA ASN A 154 -6.42 -14.07 -15.30
C ASN A 154 -5.15 -14.92 -15.39
N LEU A 155 -4.03 -14.43 -14.87
CA LEU A 155 -2.80 -15.21 -14.77
C LEU A 155 -2.99 -16.43 -13.86
N ALA A 156 -3.63 -16.28 -12.70
CA ALA A 156 -3.91 -17.39 -11.80
C ALA A 156 -4.74 -18.49 -12.49
N VAL A 157 -5.80 -18.08 -13.18
CA VAL A 157 -6.68 -19.01 -13.90
C VAL A 157 -5.96 -19.66 -15.08
N ALA A 158 -5.15 -18.90 -15.83
CA ALA A 158 -4.34 -19.45 -16.93
C ALA A 158 -3.39 -20.55 -16.44
N LEU A 159 -2.67 -20.31 -15.34
CA LEU A 159 -1.77 -21.29 -14.75
C LEU A 159 -2.54 -22.54 -14.27
N ALA A 160 -3.71 -22.36 -13.66
CA ALA A 160 -4.56 -23.48 -13.23
C ALA A 160 -5.08 -24.30 -14.43
N GLN A 161 -5.46 -23.67 -15.54
CA GLN A 161 -5.86 -24.34 -16.77
C GLN A 161 -4.71 -25.15 -17.42
N GLN A 162 -3.46 -24.81 -17.13
CA GLN A 162 -2.29 -25.60 -17.51
C GLN A 162 -1.98 -26.76 -16.53
N GLY A 163 -2.88 -27.02 -15.57
CA GLY A 163 -2.77 -28.14 -14.63
C GLY A 163 -1.95 -27.86 -13.38
N LEU A 164 -1.52 -26.61 -13.16
CA LEU A 164 -0.78 -26.22 -11.96
C LEU A 164 -1.72 -25.99 -10.78
N ARG A 165 -1.24 -26.28 -9.57
CA ARG A 165 -1.95 -25.98 -8.32
C ARG A 165 -1.65 -24.54 -7.93
N VAL A 166 -2.65 -23.68 -8.05
CA VAL A 166 -2.47 -22.23 -7.90
C VAL A 166 -3.26 -21.68 -6.72
N GLY A 167 -2.60 -20.88 -5.90
CA GLY A 167 -3.21 -19.99 -4.93
C GLY A 167 -3.13 -18.53 -5.41
N LEU A 168 -4.15 -17.75 -5.10
CA LEU A 168 -4.17 -16.29 -5.29
C LEU A 168 -4.53 -15.63 -3.96
N MET A 169 -3.54 -14.91 -3.41
CA MET A 169 -3.66 -14.10 -2.20
C MET A 169 -3.86 -12.64 -2.56
N ASP A 170 -4.98 -12.07 -2.17
CA ASP A 170 -5.25 -10.64 -2.30
C ASP A 170 -4.69 -9.89 -1.09
N ALA A 171 -3.60 -9.15 -1.31
CA ALA A 171 -2.96 -8.31 -0.32
C ALA A 171 -3.31 -6.81 -0.50
N ASP A 172 -4.18 -6.47 -1.47
CA ASP A 172 -4.61 -5.09 -1.71
C ASP A 172 -5.70 -4.66 -0.74
N VAL A 173 -5.29 -4.39 0.50
CA VAL A 173 -6.19 -4.03 1.61
C VAL A 173 -7.02 -2.76 1.34
N TYR A 174 -6.60 -1.91 0.40
CA TYR A 174 -7.24 -0.63 0.10
C TYR A 174 -8.39 -0.76 -0.91
N GLY A 175 -8.43 -1.86 -1.66
CA GLY A 175 -9.43 -2.09 -2.71
C GLY A 175 -9.47 -3.55 -3.11
N PRO A 176 -9.92 -4.46 -2.22
CA PRO A 176 -9.93 -5.89 -2.52
C PRO A 176 -10.95 -6.21 -3.61
N ASN A 177 -10.48 -6.40 -4.83
CA ASN A 177 -11.32 -6.67 -6.00
C ASN A 177 -11.41 -8.16 -6.35
N ILE A 178 -10.48 -8.97 -5.85
CA ILE A 178 -10.37 -10.40 -6.21
C ILE A 178 -11.66 -11.20 -5.94
N PRO A 179 -12.37 -11.04 -4.80
CA PRO A 179 -13.65 -11.73 -4.56
C PRO A 179 -14.67 -11.53 -5.70
N MET A 180 -14.88 -10.28 -6.10
CA MET A 180 -15.80 -9.92 -7.17
C MET A 180 -15.36 -10.52 -8.50
N MET A 181 -14.08 -10.34 -8.85
CA MET A 181 -13.52 -10.78 -10.13
C MET A 181 -13.47 -12.30 -10.30
N MET A 182 -13.47 -13.04 -9.19
CA MET A 182 -13.52 -14.51 -9.20
C MET A 182 -14.95 -15.06 -9.05
N GLY A 183 -15.96 -14.18 -8.85
CA GLY A 183 -17.35 -14.59 -8.69
C GLY A 183 -17.65 -15.29 -7.37
N VAL A 184 -16.84 -15.04 -6.34
CA VAL A 184 -16.98 -15.67 -5.02
C VAL A 184 -17.00 -14.60 -3.95
N ASN A 185 -18.06 -14.57 -3.15
CA ASN A 185 -18.19 -13.62 -2.05
C ASN A 185 -18.88 -14.28 -0.86
N SER A 186 -18.15 -15.17 -0.19
CA SER A 186 -18.59 -15.82 1.05
C SER A 186 -17.47 -15.73 2.09
N PRO A 187 -17.78 -15.63 3.39
CA PRO A 187 -16.76 -15.75 4.42
C PRO A 187 -16.05 -17.11 4.31
N PRO A 188 -14.70 -17.17 4.43
CA PRO A 188 -13.98 -18.43 4.40
C PRO A 188 -14.35 -19.27 5.64
N PRO A 189 -14.58 -20.59 5.48
CA PRO A 189 -14.82 -21.44 6.63
C PRO A 189 -13.55 -21.54 7.49
N VAL A 190 -13.75 -21.82 8.78
CA VAL A 190 -12.66 -22.10 9.72
C VAL A 190 -12.82 -23.54 10.21
N VAL A 191 -11.76 -24.34 10.09
CA VAL A 191 -11.74 -25.74 10.53
C VAL A 191 -10.56 -25.90 11.49
N GLY A 192 -10.86 -26.18 12.76
CA GLY A 192 -9.87 -26.10 13.84
C GLY A 192 -9.33 -24.67 13.94
N ASP A 193 -8.00 -24.53 13.94
CA ASP A 193 -7.32 -23.23 13.99
C ASP A 193 -6.91 -22.70 12.60
N ARG A 194 -7.39 -23.32 11.51
CA ARG A 194 -7.01 -22.94 10.13
C ARG A 194 -8.16 -22.29 9.37
N ILE A 195 -7.84 -21.22 8.65
CA ILE A 195 -8.75 -20.55 7.72
C ILE A 195 -8.72 -21.32 6.40
N GLN A 196 -9.87 -21.76 5.91
CA GLN A 196 -9.95 -22.49 4.65
C GLN A 196 -9.98 -21.53 3.46
N THR A 197 -9.39 -21.95 2.35
CA THR A 197 -9.46 -21.20 1.09
C THR A 197 -10.83 -21.35 0.45
N LEU A 198 -11.26 -20.32 -0.29
CA LEU A 198 -12.35 -20.48 -1.26
C LEU A 198 -11.77 -20.96 -2.59
N ASN A 199 -12.60 -21.55 -3.44
CA ASN A 199 -12.16 -22.06 -4.74
C ASN A 199 -13.04 -21.48 -5.85
N ALA A 200 -12.41 -20.99 -6.90
CA ALA A 200 -13.08 -20.62 -8.15
C ALA A 200 -12.13 -20.78 -9.33
N HIS A 201 -12.68 -21.23 -10.47
CA HIS A 201 -11.93 -21.37 -11.73
C HIS A 201 -10.64 -22.21 -11.58
N GLY A 202 -10.64 -23.19 -10.67
CA GLY A 202 -9.46 -24.04 -10.38
C GLY A 202 -8.40 -23.39 -9.48
N VAL A 203 -8.66 -22.21 -8.92
CA VAL A 203 -7.72 -21.44 -8.09
C VAL A 203 -8.20 -21.36 -6.65
N LYS A 204 -7.28 -21.57 -5.70
CA LYS A 204 -7.52 -21.33 -4.27
C LYS A 204 -7.37 -19.85 -3.94
N LEU A 205 -8.31 -19.30 -3.18
CA LEU A 205 -8.43 -17.87 -2.93
C LEU A 205 -8.39 -17.56 -1.43
N MET A 206 -7.64 -16.51 -1.10
CA MET A 206 -7.78 -15.80 0.17
C MET A 206 -7.70 -14.30 -0.09
N SER A 207 -8.69 -13.57 0.38
CA SER A 207 -8.73 -12.11 0.30
C SER A 207 -9.25 -11.54 1.60
N LEU A 208 -8.69 -10.39 1.96
CA LEU A 208 -9.24 -9.59 3.04
C LEU A 208 -10.67 -9.14 2.75
N GLY A 209 -11.05 -9.00 1.47
CA GLY A 209 -12.41 -8.70 1.05
C GLY A 209 -13.46 -9.75 1.44
N PHE A 210 -13.05 -10.97 1.84
CA PHE A 210 -13.99 -11.95 2.41
C PHE A 210 -14.28 -11.74 3.89
N LEU A 211 -13.41 -11.00 4.60
CA LEU A 211 -13.45 -10.83 6.05
C LEU A 211 -13.96 -9.44 6.48
N ILE A 212 -14.08 -8.51 5.54
CA ILE A 212 -14.40 -7.11 5.81
C ILE A 212 -15.72 -6.72 5.17
N GLU A 213 -16.58 -6.10 5.97
CA GLU A 213 -17.79 -5.47 5.50
C GLU A 213 -17.44 -4.17 4.75
N ARG A 214 -17.98 -4.01 3.54
CA ARG A 214 -17.64 -2.91 2.60
C ARG A 214 -17.75 -1.50 3.18
N ASP A 215 -18.56 -1.32 4.22
CA ASP A 215 -18.91 -0.01 4.79
C ASP A 215 -18.10 0.36 6.05
N GLN A 216 -17.15 -0.47 6.50
CA GLN A 216 -16.32 -0.14 7.67
C GLN A 216 -15.04 0.61 7.26
N PRO A 217 -14.85 1.88 7.66
CA PRO A 217 -13.61 2.61 7.40
C PRO A 217 -12.47 2.04 8.26
N ALA A 218 -11.76 1.06 7.72
CA ALA A 218 -10.59 0.49 8.36
C ALA A 218 -9.35 1.36 8.12
N ILE A 219 -8.70 1.79 9.20
CA ILE A 219 -7.42 2.51 9.11
C ILE A 219 -6.31 1.47 8.92
N TRP A 220 -5.96 1.20 7.67
CA TRP A 220 -4.87 0.30 7.28
C TRP A 220 -3.51 0.92 7.58
N ARG A 221 -2.98 0.69 8.79
CA ARG A 221 -1.58 1.02 9.12
C ARG A 221 -0.66 -0.15 8.75
N GLY A 222 0.59 0.15 8.36
CA GLY A 222 1.59 -0.86 7.97
C GLY A 222 1.67 -2.11 8.86
N PRO A 223 1.65 -2.01 10.20
CA PRO A 223 1.66 -3.19 11.09
C PRO A 223 0.46 -4.13 10.91
N ILE A 224 -0.71 -3.60 10.54
CA ILE A 224 -1.92 -4.41 10.28
C ILE A 224 -1.73 -5.18 8.97
N VAL A 225 -1.21 -4.54 7.93
CA VAL A 225 -0.93 -5.18 6.64
C VAL A 225 0.07 -6.33 6.82
N MET A 226 1.16 -6.08 7.55
CA MET A 226 2.13 -7.11 7.90
C MET A 226 1.49 -8.29 8.62
N LYS A 227 0.65 -8.03 9.63
CA LYS A 227 -0.05 -9.07 10.39
C LYS A 227 -0.94 -9.90 9.48
N ILE A 228 -1.70 -9.28 8.58
CA ILE A 228 -2.61 -9.96 7.65
C ILE A 228 -1.83 -10.82 6.66
N VAL A 229 -0.79 -10.28 6.02
CA VAL A 229 0.06 -11.04 5.08
C VAL A 229 0.68 -12.24 5.78
N THR A 230 1.23 -12.05 6.98
CA THR A 230 1.83 -13.13 7.77
C THR A 230 0.79 -14.19 8.17
N GLN A 231 -0.40 -13.75 8.59
CA GLN A 231 -1.51 -14.63 8.93
C GLN A 231 -1.97 -15.45 7.72
N PHE A 232 -2.10 -14.82 6.56
CA PHE A 232 -2.50 -15.52 5.32
C PHE A 232 -1.47 -16.55 4.87
N LEU A 233 -0.18 -16.30 5.04
CA LEU A 233 0.86 -17.27 4.73
C LEU A 233 0.86 -18.46 5.71
N ARG A 234 0.59 -18.21 6.99
CA ARG A 234 0.73 -19.20 8.07
C ARG A 234 -0.54 -20.02 8.34
N ASP A 235 -1.66 -19.33 8.52
CA ASP A 235 -2.86 -19.87 9.16
C ASP A 235 -3.92 -20.30 8.13
N VAL A 236 -3.76 -19.90 6.87
CA VAL A 236 -4.62 -20.34 5.77
C VAL A 236 -4.20 -21.74 5.31
N ASP A 237 -5.18 -22.61 5.11
CA ASP A 237 -4.99 -23.92 4.52
C ASP A 237 -4.95 -23.84 2.99
N TRP A 238 -3.76 -23.54 2.48
CA TRP A 238 -3.47 -23.58 1.04
C TRP A 238 -3.33 -25.00 0.49
N GLY A 239 -3.17 -26.02 1.34
CA GLY A 239 -2.67 -27.33 0.93
C GLY A 239 -1.28 -27.22 0.26
N THR A 240 -1.08 -27.99 -0.81
CA THR A 240 0.14 -27.93 -1.64
C THR A 240 -0.11 -27.21 -2.95
N LEU A 241 0.72 -26.22 -3.25
CA LEU A 241 0.67 -25.38 -4.45
C LEU A 241 1.97 -25.51 -5.24
N ASP A 242 1.88 -25.29 -6.55
CA ASP A 242 3.03 -25.04 -7.43
C ASP A 242 3.36 -23.54 -7.45
N TYR A 243 2.33 -22.69 -7.41
CA TYR A 243 2.45 -21.24 -7.37
C TYR A 243 1.49 -20.61 -6.36
N LEU A 244 1.98 -19.64 -5.60
CA LEU A 244 1.17 -18.67 -4.86
C LEU A 244 1.38 -17.29 -5.48
N LEU A 245 0.36 -16.78 -6.16
CA LEU A 245 0.35 -15.41 -6.68
C LEU A 245 -0.14 -14.47 -5.59
N VAL A 246 0.55 -13.34 -5.40
CA VAL A 246 0.17 -12.32 -4.43
C VAL A 246 -0.17 -11.02 -5.15
N ASP A 247 -1.44 -10.62 -5.11
CA ASP A 247 -1.89 -9.34 -5.66
C ASP A 247 -1.55 -8.22 -4.68
N MET A 248 -0.47 -7.49 -4.94
CA MET A 248 0.07 -6.47 -4.04
C MET A 248 -0.73 -5.17 -4.14
N PRO A 249 -0.84 -4.33 -3.11
CA PRO A 249 -1.38 -2.98 -3.29
C PRO A 249 -0.47 -2.14 -4.20
N PRO A 250 -1.00 -1.10 -4.86
CA PRO A 250 -0.20 -0.26 -5.75
C PRO A 250 0.89 0.52 -4.99
N GLY A 251 1.98 0.84 -5.70
CA GLY A 251 3.07 1.67 -5.22
C GLY A 251 4.29 0.90 -4.72
N THR A 252 5.04 1.51 -3.80
CA THR A 252 6.29 0.96 -3.20
C THR A 252 6.21 0.96 -1.67
N GLY A 253 5.06 0.54 -1.14
CA GLY A 253 4.69 0.73 0.25
C GLY A 253 5.08 -0.40 1.21
N ASP A 254 4.48 -0.36 2.40
CA ASP A 254 4.76 -1.28 3.49
C ASP A 254 4.37 -2.73 3.18
N ALA A 255 3.38 -2.96 2.31
CA ALA A 255 2.90 -4.31 1.99
C ALA A 255 3.96 -5.15 1.26
N GLN A 256 4.68 -4.55 0.33
CA GLN A 256 5.76 -5.22 -0.40
C GLN A 256 6.90 -5.61 0.52
N LEU A 257 7.32 -4.69 1.39
CA LEU A 257 8.32 -4.97 2.42
C LEU A 257 7.82 -6.03 3.41
N SER A 258 6.56 -5.97 3.79
CA SER A 258 5.92 -6.94 4.68
C SER A 258 5.96 -8.35 4.11
N LEU A 259 5.63 -8.52 2.82
CA LEU A 259 5.68 -9.83 2.17
C LEU A 259 7.10 -10.39 2.15
N VAL A 260 8.09 -9.57 1.77
CA VAL A 260 9.50 -10.01 1.70
C VAL A 260 10.11 -10.29 3.07
N GLN A 261 9.64 -9.59 4.11
CA GLN A 261 10.01 -9.88 5.49
C GLN A 261 9.32 -11.13 6.05
N ALA A 262 8.09 -11.41 5.62
CA ALA A 262 7.33 -12.57 6.08
C ALA A 262 7.81 -13.87 5.41
N THR A 263 8.21 -13.82 4.13
CA THR A 263 8.59 -15.01 3.37
C THR A 263 9.56 -14.76 2.22
N HIS A 264 10.14 -15.84 1.71
CA HIS A 264 10.97 -15.81 0.52
C HIS A 264 10.11 -15.65 -0.74
N VAL A 265 10.11 -14.45 -1.30
CA VAL A 265 9.45 -14.14 -2.57
C VAL A 265 10.38 -14.53 -3.71
N HIS A 266 9.91 -15.45 -4.57
CA HIS A 266 10.73 -16.03 -5.63
C HIS A 266 10.87 -15.12 -6.84
N GLY A 267 9.90 -14.23 -7.06
CA GLY A 267 9.99 -13.23 -8.11
C GLY A 267 8.83 -12.24 -8.11
N ALA A 268 9.00 -11.15 -8.84
CA ALA A 268 7.99 -10.11 -9.01
C ALA A 268 7.61 -9.94 -10.49
N ILE A 269 6.31 -9.77 -10.75
CA ILE A 269 5.75 -9.39 -12.05
C ILE A 269 5.26 -7.95 -11.93
N ILE A 270 5.70 -7.08 -12.83
CA ILE A 270 5.35 -5.66 -12.79
C ILE A 270 4.33 -5.36 -13.88
N VAL A 271 3.16 -4.87 -13.47
CA VAL A 271 2.07 -4.46 -14.35
C VAL A 271 2.10 -2.95 -14.55
N THR A 272 2.06 -2.52 -15.82
CA THR A 272 2.00 -1.11 -16.22
C THR A 272 1.01 -0.91 -17.38
N THR A 273 0.84 0.33 -17.81
CA THR A 273 0.22 0.70 -19.10
C THR A 273 1.25 1.45 -19.97
N PRO A 274 0.99 1.69 -21.27
CA PRO A 274 1.97 2.33 -22.17
C PRO A 274 2.40 3.75 -21.78
N GLN A 275 1.63 4.42 -20.92
CA GLN A 275 1.81 5.83 -20.59
C GLN A 275 3.11 6.06 -19.80
N PRO A 276 3.90 7.10 -20.10
CA PRO A 276 5.13 7.41 -19.36
C PRO A 276 4.94 7.60 -17.86
N VAL A 277 3.79 8.13 -17.45
CA VAL A 277 3.47 8.29 -16.01
C VAL A 277 3.35 6.92 -15.33
N SER A 278 2.71 5.95 -15.98
CA SER A 278 2.59 4.58 -15.46
C SER A 278 3.94 3.87 -15.40
N THR A 279 4.75 4.00 -16.45
CA THR A 279 6.04 3.30 -16.53
C THR A 279 7.05 3.87 -15.54
N GLY A 280 7.06 5.19 -15.31
CA GLY A 280 7.90 5.81 -14.28
C GLY A 280 7.54 5.36 -12.85
N ASP A 281 6.26 5.13 -12.57
CA ASP A 281 5.83 4.55 -11.29
C ASP A 281 6.22 3.07 -11.19
N ALA A 282 6.02 2.31 -12.27
CA ALA A 282 6.36 0.90 -12.34
C ALA A 282 7.87 0.65 -12.19
N LEU A 283 8.72 1.53 -12.74
CA LEU A 283 10.17 1.52 -12.54
C LEU A 283 10.54 1.61 -11.06
N ARG A 284 9.90 2.51 -10.31
CA ARG A 284 10.12 2.65 -8.86
C ARG A 284 9.69 1.37 -8.12
N GLY A 285 8.57 0.77 -8.53
CA GLY A 285 8.10 -0.55 -8.07
C GLY A 285 9.13 -1.66 -8.28
N ALA A 286 9.63 -1.80 -9.50
CA ALA A 286 10.64 -2.78 -9.86
C ALA A 286 11.95 -2.60 -9.06
N LYS A 287 12.45 -1.36 -8.97
CA LYS A 287 13.67 -1.04 -8.23
C LYS A 287 13.55 -1.31 -6.73
N MET A 288 12.35 -1.27 -6.16
CA MET A 288 12.13 -1.66 -4.78
C MET A 288 12.35 -3.17 -4.58
N PHE A 289 11.84 -4.03 -5.48
CA PHE A 289 12.09 -5.48 -5.41
C PHE A 289 13.58 -5.83 -5.58
N GLU A 290 14.28 -5.16 -6.51
CA GLU A 290 15.74 -5.32 -6.66
C GLU A 290 16.48 -5.01 -5.35
N ARG A 291 16.11 -3.93 -4.65
CA ARG A 291 16.74 -3.53 -3.38
C ARG A 291 16.57 -4.55 -2.26
N VAL A 292 15.54 -5.39 -2.34
CA VAL A 292 15.28 -6.47 -1.38
C VAL A 292 15.62 -7.85 -1.96
N ASN A 293 16.42 -7.89 -3.02
CA ASN A 293 16.92 -9.10 -3.69
C ASN A 293 15.82 -10.04 -4.21
N VAL A 294 14.67 -9.49 -4.59
CA VAL A 294 13.62 -10.23 -5.29
C VAL A 294 13.77 -9.99 -6.79
N PRO A 295 13.98 -11.03 -7.62
CA PRO A 295 14.15 -10.85 -9.05
C PRO A 295 12.84 -10.43 -9.72
N VAL A 296 12.92 -9.45 -10.62
CA VAL A 296 11.79 -9.10 -11.48
C VAL A 296 11.76 -10.06 -12.66
N LEU A 297 10.69 -10.85 -12.78
CA LEU A 297 10.54 -11.87 -13.83
C LEU A 297 10.19 -11.27 -15.18
N GLY A 298 9.57 -10.09 -15.17
CA GLY A 298 9.27 -9.34 -16.37
C GLY A 298 8.14 -8.34 -16.20
N ILE A 299 7.87 -7.63 -17.30
CA ILE A 299 6.86 -6.57 -17.38
C ILE A 299 5.63 -7.09 -18.12
N VAL A 300 4.45 -6.77 -17.63
CA VAL A 300 3.18 -6.92 -18.36
C VAL A 300 2.66 -5.52 -18.68
N GLU A 301 2.51 -5.22 -19.97
CA GLU A 301 1.86 -3.99 -20.42
C GLU A 301 0.37 -4.25 -20.64
N ASN A 302 -0.46 -3.76 -19.74
CA ASN A 302 -1.92 -3.86 -19.84
C ASN A 302 -2.51 -2.66 -20.59
N MET A 303 -3.70 -2.84 -21.16
CA MET A 303 -4.39 -1.81 -21.95
C MET A 303 -3.50 -1.22 -23.05
N SER A 304 -2.71 -2.09 -23.71
CA SER A 304 -1.64 -1.69 -24.63
C SER A 304 -2.19 -1.05 -25.91
N TYR A 305 -3.23 -1.64 -26.47
CA TYR A 305 -3.89 -1.18 -27.69
C TYR A 305 -5.36 -1.62 -27.72
N LEU A 306 -6.18 -0.92 -28.47
CA LEU A 306 -7.56 -1.31 -28.79
C LEU A 306 -7.59 -1.86 -30.23
N LEU A 307 -8.13 -3.06 -30.43
CA LEU A 307 -8.33 -3.58 -31.79
C LEU A 307 -9.55 -2.92 -32.44
N CYS A 308 -9.37 -2.35 -33.64
CA CYS A 308 -10.47 -1.76 -34.39
C CYS A 308 -11.48 -2.84 -34.80
N ALA A 309 -12.75 -2.70 -34.39
CA ALA A 309 -13.80 -3.65 -34.71
C ALA A 309 -14.07 -3.82 -36.22
N HIS A 310 -13.72 -2.82 -37.04
CA HIS A 310 -13.95 -2.87 -38.50
C HIS A 310 -12.81 -3.50 -39.29
N CYS A 311 -11.55 -3.27 -38.89
CA CYS A 311 -10.38 -3.67 -39.68
C CYS A 311 -9.33 -4.50 -38.94
N GLY A 312 -9.52 -4.74 -37.64
CA GLY A 312 -8.62 -5.54 -36.80
C GLY A 312 -7.26 -4.89 -36.49
N LYS A 313 -7.01 -3.66 -36.94
CA LYS A 313 -5.73 -2.96 -36.68
C LYS A 313 -5.65 -2.47 -35.23
N PRO A 314 -4.47 -2.53 -34.59
CA PRO A 314 -4.27 -2.01 -33.25
C PRO A 314 -4.27 -0.48 -33.25
N THR A 315 -4.97 0.11 -32.27
CA THR A 315 -5.04 1.56 -32.02
C THR A 315 -4.40 1.84 -30.66
N PRO A 316 -3.24 2.52 -30.58
CA PRO A 316 -2.53 2.79 -29.33
C PRO A 316 -3.19 3.94 -28.56
N LEU A 317 -4.34 3.66 -27.92
CA LEU A 317 -5.18 4.67 -27.25
C LEU A 317 -4.42 5.48 -26.18
N PHE A 318 -3.45 4.83 -25.53
CA PHE A 318 -2.67 5.40 -24.44
C PHE A 318 -1.18 5.56 -24.77
N GLY A 319 -0.83 5.52 -26.05
CA GLY A 319 0.55 5.40 -26.54
C GLY A 319 0.96 3.93 -26.73
N SER A 320 2.23 3.71 -27.06
CA SER A 320 2.77 2.37 -27.37
C SER A 320 4.21 2.24 -26.89
N GLY A 321 4.63 1.03 -26.52
CA GLY A 321 6.03 0.68 -26.26
C GLY A 321 6.58 1.13 -24.90
N GLY A 322 5.74 1.66 -24.01
CA GLY A 322 6.16 2.10 -22.68
C GLY A 322 6.65 0.95 -21.80
N GLY A 323 5.93 -0.17 -21.81
CA GLY A 323 6.28 -1.41 -21.13
C GLY A 323 7.51 -2.07 -21.75
N LYS A 324 7.68 -2.02 -23.07
CA LYS A 324 8.90 -2.49 -23.74
C LYS A 324 10.12 -1.66 -23.32
N ALA A 325 10.01 -0.34 -23.33
CA ALA A 325 11.08 0.54 -22.90
C ALA A 325 11.44 0.30 -21.43
N LEU A 326 10.45 0.11 -20.56
CA LEU A 326 10.67 -0.24 -19.15
C LEU A 326 11.35 -1.60 -18.98
N ALA A 327 10.94 -2.60 -19.77
CA ALA A 327 11.55 -3.93 -19.76
C ALA A 327 13.03 -3.86 -20.17
N ASP A 328 13.35 -3.08 -21.20
CA ASP A 328 14.72 -2.84 -21.66
C ASP A 328 15.57 -2.11 -20.62
N GLU A 329 15.01 -1.07 -19.98
CA GLU A 329 15.68 -0.31 -18.93
C GLU A 329 16.03 -1.18 -17.72
N LEU A 330 15.16 -2.11 -17.36
CA LEU A 330 15.34 -3.05 -16.26
C LEU A 330 16.12 -4.31 -16.64
N ASN A 331 16.42 -4.51 -17.94
CA ASN A 331 17.03 -5.73 -18.48
C ASN A 331 16.24 -7.00 -18.09
N VAL A 332 14.91 -6.94 -18.25
CA VAL A 332 13.97 -8.05 -17.99
C VAL A 332 13.07 -8.25 -19.22
N PRO A 333 12.43 -9.42 -19.40
CA PRO A 333 11.57 -9.62 -20.57
C PRO A 333 10.25 -8.85 -20.45
N LEU A 334 9.73 -8.42 -21.60
CA LEU A 334 8.31 -8.07 -21.75
C LEU A 334 7.50 -9.36 -21.86
N LEU A 335 6.75 -9.70 -20.82
CA LEU A 335 5.96 -10.92 -20.75
C LEU A 335 4.75 -10.87 -21.68
N GLY A 336 4.19 -9.71 -21.97
CA GLY A 336 3.12 -9.55 -22.94
C GLY A 336 2.47 -8.17 -22.94
N GLU A 337 1.73 -7.91 -24.01
CA GLU A 337 0.98 -6.67 -24.27
C GLU A 337 -0.51 -7.02 -24.40
N ILE A 338 -1.27 -6.78 -23.33
CA ILE A 338 -2.69 -7.16 -23.26
C ILE A 338 -3.52 -6.06 -23.93
N PRO A 339 -4.35 -6.38 -24.94
CA PRO A 339 -5.25 -5.42 -25.55
C PRO A 339 -6.32 -4.94 -24.56
N LEU A 340 -6.78 -3.71 -24.76
CA LEU A 340 -7.95 -3.17 -24.10
C LEU A 340 -9.22 -3.75 -24.76
N GLU A 341 -9.96 -4.58 -24.02
CA GLU A 341 -11.21 -5.20 -24.48
C GLU A 341 -12.32 -5.03 -23.44
N ALA A 342 -13.53 -4.71 -23.91
CA ALA A 342 -14.70 -4.56 -23.04
C ALA A 342 -15.03 -5.86 -22.29
N ALA A 343 -14.85 -7.00 -22.96
CA ALA A 343 -15.08 -8.33 -22.39
C ALA A 343 -14.19 -8.60 -21.16
N VAL A 344 -13.00 -7.99 -21.06
CA VAL A 344 -12.12 -8.12 -19.88
C VAL A 344 -12.77 -7.46 -18.65
N ARG A 345 -13.32 -6.26 -18.83
CA ARG A 345 -14.08 -5.55 -17.79
C ARG A 345 -15.34 -6.34 -17.42
N GLU A 346 -16.11 -6.76 -18.42
CA GLU A 346 -17.36 -7.52 -18.21
C GLU A 346 -17.13 -8.80 -17.43
N GLY A 347 -16.06 -9.53 -17.77
CA GLY A 347 -15.66 -10.72 -17.04
C GLY A 347 -15.25 -10.42 -15.59
N GLY A 348 -14.51 -9.34 -15.36
CA GLY A 348 -14.15 -8.88 -14.02
C GLY A 348 -15.35 -8.46 -13.16
N ASP A 349 -16.34 -7.79 -13.76
CA ASP A 349 -17.53 -7.32 -13.05
C ASP A 349 -18.52 -8.46 -12.75
N SER A 350 -18.58 -9.47 -13.64
CA SER A 350 -19.48 -10.63 -13.52
C SER A 350 -18.88 -11.82 -12.76
N GLY A 351 -17.59 -11.78 -12.42
CA GLY A 351 -16.89 -12.88 -11.76
C GLY A 351 -16.51 -14.05 -12.68
N SER A 352 -16.50 -13.82 -13.99
CA SER A 352 -16.12 -14.79 -15.02
C SER A 352 -14.94 -14.25 -15.83
N PRO A 353 -13.68 -14.51 -15.39
CA PRO A 353 -12.47 -13.96 -16.02
C PRO A 353 -12.43 -14.22 -17.53
N ILE A 354 -11.82 -13.31 -18.31
CA ILE A 354 -11.85 -13.37 -19.78
C ILE A 354 -11.30 -14.69 -20.33
N ILE A 355 -10.31 -15.29 -19.66
CA ILE A 355 -9.74 -16.58 -20.02
C ILE A 355 -10.76 -17.72 -19.95
N VAL A 356 -11.77 -17.60 -19.11
CA VAL A 356 -12.88 -18.56 -18.99
C VAL A 356 -14.04 -18.16 -19.90
N ALA A 357 -14.45 -16.90 -19.83
CA ALA A 357 -15.64 -16.40 -20.52
C ALA A 357 -15.46 -16.32 -22.05
N SER A 358 -14.25 -16.03 -22.54
CA SER A 358 -13.95 -15.94 -23.97
C SER A 358 -12.49 -16.35 -24.26
N PRO A 359 -12.19 -17.67 -24.21
CA PRO A 359 -10.83 -18.21 -24.36
C PRO A 359 -10.16 -17.82 -25.69
N ASP A 360 -10.95 -17.60 -26.73
CA ASP A 360 -10.47 -17.23 -28.06
C ASP A 360 -10.23 -15.74 -28.27
N SER A 361 -10.57 -14.90 -27.27
CA SER A 361 -10.35 -13.45 -27.34
C SER A 361 -8.86 -13.13 -27.44
N PRO A 362 -8.48 -12.03 -28.11
CA PRO A 362 -7.10 -11.57 -28.16
C PRO A 362 -6.45 -11.43 -26.79
N ALA A 363 -7.16 -10.86 -25.81
CA ALA A 363 -6.70 -10.74 -24.43
C ALA A 363 -6.46 -12.10 -23.77
N ALA A 364 -7.39 -13.05 -23.89
CA ALA A 364 -7.24 -14.38 -23.32
C ALA A 364 -6.03 -15.14 -23.92
N LYS A 365 -5.80 -15.02 -25.23
CA LYS A 365 -4.63 -15.59 -25.90
C LYS A 365 -3.32 -15.00 -25.38
N VAL A 366 -3.25 -13.67 -25.22
CA VAL A 366 -2.07 -13.01 -24.65
C VAL A 366 -1.85 -13.43 -23.19
N LEU A 367 -2.90 -13.49 -22.38
CA LEU A 367 -2.81 -13.89 -20.98
C LEU A 367 -2.33 -15.36 -20.81
N ASN A 368 -2.78 -16.27 -21.67
CA ASN A 368 -2.27 -17.65 -21.72
C ASN A 368 -0.79 -17.71 -22.13
N ALA A 369 -0.38 -16.88 -23.09
CA ALA A 369 1.04 -16.77 -23.47
C ALA A 369 1.90 -16.18 -22.33
N ILE A 370 1.38 -15.19 -21.59
CA ILE A 370 2.03 -14.64 -20.39
C ILE A 370 2.22 -15.75 -19.34
N ALA A 371 1.21 -16.58 -19.08
CA ALA A 371 1.31 -17.67 -18.12
C ALA A 371 2.44 -18.65 -18.47
N THR A 372 2.55 -19.02 -19.75
CA THR A 372 3.64 -19.88 -20.26
C THR A 372 5.01 -19.25 -20.01
N ARG A 373 5.18 -17.97 -20.35
CA ARG A 373 6.43 -17.23 -20.13
C ARG A 373 6.77 -17.06 -18.65
N VAL A 374 5.76 -16.92 -17.79
CA VAL A 374 5.94 -16.86 -16.34
C VAL A 374 6.44 -18.20 -15.80
N ILE A 375 5.92 -19.33 -16.28
CA ILE A 375 6.40 -20.67 -15.90
C ILE A 375 7.88 -20.82 -16.29
N GLU A 376 8.24 -20.46 -17.53
CA GLU A 376 9.61 -20.51 -18.02
C GLU A 376 10.55 -19.62 -17.20
N ALA A 377 10.18 -18.35 -16.99
CA ALA A 377 10.97 -17.39 -16.23
C ALA A 377 11.14 -17.83 -14.76
N ALA A 378 10.07 -18.31 -14.13
CA ALA A 378 10.11 -18.80 -12.77
C ALA A 378 10.94 -20.09 -12.64
N GLY A 379 10.87 -21.00 -13.62
CA GLY A 379 11.65 -22.23 -13.66
C GLY A 379 13.15 -21.99 -13.76
N ALA A 380 13.58 -20.90 -14.38
CA ALA A 380 14.99 -20.51 -14.50
C ALA A 380 15.61 -19.99 -13.18
N ILE A 381 14.80 -19.64 -12.19
CA ILE A 381 15.28 -19.17 -10.88
C ILE A 381 15.78 -20.38 -10.09
N LYS A 382 17.09 -20.38 -9.80
CA LYS A 382 17.72 -21.36 -8.91
C LYS A 382 17.12 -21.23 -7.51
N THR A 383 16.60 -22.33 -6.99
CA THR A 383 16.08 -22.50 -5.62
C THR A 383 17.17 -22.42 -4.58
#